data_AF-B9UZA1-F1
#
_entry.id   AF-B9UZA1-F1
#
_cell.length_a   1.000
_cell.length_b   1.000
_cell.length_c   1.000
_cell.angle_alpha   90.00
_cell.angle_beta   90.00
_cell.angle_gamma   90.00
#
_symmetry.space_group_name_H-M   'P 1'
#
loop_
_entity.id
_entity.type
_entity.pdbx_description
1 polymer ?
#
loop_
_entity_poly.entity_id
_entity_poly.type
_entity_poly.pdbx_seq_one_letter_code
_entity_poly.pdbx_strand_id
1 'polypeptide(L)'
;PELPLDSIFTEILGQVPDKVIVPEERFWTEFAAEYYSEANWELLKAVLLIDATTSWNAYLTDELRVLSGKYSRALSGTPQAMDKKKAAFYLAQGPYNQALGLWYAGEKFSPEAKADVEAKVATMIDVYKSRLQTADWLAPETREKAITKLNV
;
A
#
# COMPACT_ATOMS: atom_id res chain seq x y z
N PRO A 1 -6.31 14.48 -20.58
CA PRO A 1 -7.77 14.41 -20.35
C PRO A 1 -8.29 15.80 -19.99
N GLU A 2 -9.56 16.11 -20.26
CA GLU A 2 -10.19 17.36 -19.82
C GLU A 2 -10.59 17.30 -18.34
N LEU A 3 -9.70 16.79 -17.49
CA LEU A 3 -9.89 16.82 -16.04
C LEU A 3 -9.34 18.12 -15.48
N PRO A 4 -10.07 18.81 -14.58
CA PRO A 4 -9.62 20.06 -13.97
C PRO A 4 -8.60 19.78 -12.85
N LEU A 5 -7.43 19.25 -13.21
CA LEU A 5 -6.40 18.81 -12.26
C LEU A 5 -5.94 19.95 -11.34
N ASP A 6 -5.78 21.17 -11.85
CA ASP A 6 -5.40 22.33 -11.05
C ASP A 6 -6.43 22.65 -9.96
N SER A 7 -7.72 22.53 -10.28
CA SER A 7 -8.80 22.69 -9.31
C SER A 7 -8.77 21.58 -8.25
N ILE A 8 -8.57 20.33 -8.67
CA ILE A 8 -8.47 19.17 -7.77
C ILE A 8 -7.27 19.35 -6.81
N PHE A 9 -6.11 19.76 -7.34
CA PHE A 9 -4.94 20.03 -6.51
C PHE A 9 -5.17 21.19 -5.56
N THR A 10 -5.81 22.27 -6.01
CA THR A 10 -6.13 23.40 -5.14
C THR A 10 -7.10 23.02 -4.04
N GLU A 11 -8.08 22.17 -4.31
CA GLU A 11 -9.04 21.70 -3.30
C GLU A 11 -8.39 20.77 -2.25
N ILE A 12 -7.54 19.84 -2.69
CA ILE A 12 -6.93 18.85 -1.80
C ILE A 12 -5.70 19.41 -1.07
N LEU A 13 -4.87 20.19 -1.75
CA LEU A 13 -3.55 20.66 -1.27
C LEU A 13 -3.54 22.15 -0.91
N GLY A 14 -4.55 22.93 -1.33
CA GLY A 14 -4.58 24.38 -1.18
C GLY A 14 -3.75 25.16 -2.21
N GLN A 15 -3.07 24.46 -3.14
CA GLN A 15 -2.20 25.05 -4.15
C GLN A 15 -1.98 24.11 -5.34
N VAL A 16 -1.53 24.66 -6.46
CA VAL A 16 -1.04 23.87 -7.60
C VAL A 16 0.43 23.49 -7.35
N PRO A 17 0.79 22.20 -7.39
CA PRO A 17 2.17 21.77 -7.16
C PRO A 17 3.08 22.10 -8.36
N ASP A 18 4.31 22.55 -8.09
CA ASP A 18 5.32 22.81 -9.12
C ASP A 18 5.75 21.54 -9.89
N LYS A 19 5.63 20.38 -9.24
CA LYS A 19 6.03 19.09 -9.80
C LYS A 19 5.09 17.97 -9.34
N VAL A 20 4.67 17.14 -10.29
CA VAL A 20 3.92 15.90 -10.05
C VAL A 20 4.75 14.73 -10.57
N ILE A 21 4.77 13.62 -9.82
CA ILE A 21 5.34 12.36 -10.29
C ILE A 21 4.21 11.52 -10.84
N VAL A 22 4.31 11.10 -12.10
CA VAL A 22 3.29 10.30 -12.80
C VAL A 22 3.84 8.90 -13.03
N PRO A 23 3.46 7.89 -12.20
CA PRO A 23 3.99 6.53 -12.34
C PRO A 23 3.55 5.84 -13.64
N GLU A 24 2.35 6.17 -14.14
CA GLU A 24 1.72 5.53 -15.30
C GLU A 24 1.58 6.52 -16.46
N GLU A 25 2.70 7.09 -16.92
CA GLU A 25 2.70 8.17 -17.94
C GLU A 25 1.89 7.80 -19.19
N ARG A 26 2.08 6.57 -19.70
CA ARG A 26 1.38 6.08 -20.90
C ARG A 26 -0.14 6.18 -20.78
N PHE A 27 -0.71 5.83 -19.62
CA PHE A 27 -2.16 5.96 -19.43
C PHE A 27 -2.59 7.42 -19.56
N TRP A 28 -1.89 8.33 -18.88
CA TRP A 28 -2.24 9.74 -18.84
C TRP A 28 -2.06 10.46 -20.18
N THR A 29 -1.06 10.07 -20.98
CA THR A 29 -0.77 10.69 -22.28
C THR A 29 -1.58 10.09 -23.44
N GLU A 30 -1.81 8.77 -23.45
CA GLU A 30 -2.44 8.08 -24.59
C GLU A 30 -3.92 7.76 -24.37
N PHE A 31 -4.32 7.38 -23.15
CA PHE A 31 -5.64 6.75 -22.92
C PHE A 31 -6.58 7.60 -22.08
N ALA A 32 -6.06 8.46 -21.21
CA ALA A 32 -6.88 9.16 -20.24
C ALA A 32 -7.90 10.09 -20.89
N ALA A 33 -7.60 10.69 -22.05
CA ALA A 33 -8.56 11.53 -22.78
C ALA A 33 -9.76 10.73 -23.29
N GLU A 34 -9.56 9.49 -23.75
CA GLU A 34 -10.65 8.59 -24.12
C GLU A 34 -11.38 8.09 -22.87
N TYR A 35 -10.62 7.66 -21.86
CA TYR A 35 -11.17 7.12 -20.62
C TYR A 35 -12.09 8.14 -19.91
N TYR A 36 -11.63 9.37 -19.71
CA TYR A 36 -12.37 10.49 -19.13
C TYR A 36 -13.06 11.34 -20.19
N SER A 37 -13.90 10.73 -21.02
CA SER A 37 -14.69 11.41 -22.05
C SER A 37 -16.19 11.27 -21.83
N GLU A 38 -16.97 12.20 -22.38
CA GLU A 38 -18.43 12.12 -22.43
C GLU A 38 -18.93 10.81 -23.07
N ALA A 39 -18.23 10.32 -24.09
CA ALA A 39 -18.59 9.07 -24.77
C ALA A 39 -18.53 7.84 -23.84
N ASN A 40 -17.63 7.87 -22.84
CA ASN A 40 -17.47 6.81 -21.85
C ASN A 40 -18.17 7.11 -20.51
N TRP A 41 -18.93 8.21 -20.43
CA TRP A 41 -19.56 8.66 -19.19
C TRP A 41 -20.42 7.60 -18.51
N GLU A 42 -21.24 6.85 -19.25
CA GLU A 42 -22.09 5.82 -18.65
C GLU A 42 -21.29 4.70 -17.98
N LEU A 43 -20.13 4.34 -18.54
CA LEU A 43 -19.23 3.35 -17.93
C LEU A 43 -18.51 3.94 -16.71
N LEU A 44 -18.01 5.17 -16.80
CA LEU A 44 -17.39 5.87 -15.67
C LEU A 44 -18.36 6.01 -14.50
N LYS A 45 -19.59 6.44 -14.78
CA LYS A 45 -20.66 6.59 -13.79
C LYS A 45 -20.99 5.26 -13.12
N ALA A 46 -21.04 4.17 -13.89
CA ALA A 46 -21.25 2.83 -13.32
C ALA A 46 -20.13 2.44 -12.33
N VAL A 47 -18.86 2.69 -12.69
CA VAL A 47 -17.72 2.45 -11.79
C VAL A 47 -17.80 3.32 -10.54
N LEU A 48 -18.06 4.63 -10.70
CA LEU A 48 -18.20 5.56 -9.57
C LEU A 48 -19.33 5.17 -8.62
N LEU A 49 -20.46 4.67 -9.15
CA LEU A 49 -21.55 4.16 -8.32
C LEU A 49 -21.15 2.90 -7.57
N ILE A 50 -20.42 1.97 -8.20
CA ILE A 50 -19.89 0.78 -7.52
C ILE A 50 -18.93 1.21 -6.41
N ASP A 51 -17.99 2.12 -6.68
CA ASP A 51 -17.03 2.59 -5.69
C ASP A 51 -17.71 3.27 -4.50
N ALA A 52 -18.63 4.20 -4.77
CA ALA A 52 -19.36 4.93 -3.73
C ALA A 52 -20.29 4.01 -2.90
N THR A 53 -20.94 3.04 -3.54
CA THR A 53 -21.81 2.09 -2.82
C THR A 53 -21.02 1.08 -2.01
N THR A 54 -19.79 0.75 -2.44
CA THR A 54 -18.99 -0.30 -1.79
C THR A 54 -17.98 0.20 -0.76
N SER A 55 -17.60 1.48 -0.80
CA SER A 55 -16.61 2.08 0.10
C SER A 55 -16.95 1.94 1.58
N TRP A 56 -18.25 1.83 1.90
CA TRP A 56 -18.74 1.76 3.28
C TRP A 56 -19.16 0.34 3.71
N ASN A 57 -19.06 -0.66 2.84
CA ASN A 57 -19.58 -2.01 3.10
C ASN A 57 -19.04 -2.65 4.38
N ALA A 58 -17.80 -2.33 4.77
CA ALA A 58 -17.19 -2.84 5.99
C ALA A 58 -17.83 -2.29 7.28
N TYR A 59 -18.55 -1.17 7.20
CA TYR A 59 -19.18 -0.47 8.33
C TYR A 59 -20.70 -0.69 8.43
N LEU A 60 -21.29 -1.36 7.45
CA LEU A 60 -22.74 -1.63 7.39
C LEU A 60 -23.07 -2.96 8.08
N THR A 61 -24.12 -3.64 7.61
CA THR A 61 -24.55 -4.93 8.16
C THR A 61 -23.55 -6.04 7.85
N ASP A 62 -23.57 -7.08 8.68
CA ASP A 62 -22.72 -8.25 8.48
C ASP A 62 -23.00 -8.95 7.14
N GLU A 63 -24.26 -8.96 6.72
CA GLU A 63 -24.70 -9.48 5.43
C GLU A 63 -24.02 -8.75 4.26
N LEU A 64 -24.02 -7.41 4.28
CA LEU A 64 -23.38 -6.61 3.22
C LEU A 64 -21.87 -6.80 3.20
N ARG A 65 -21.23 -6.86 4.38
CA ARG A 65 -19.80 -7.19 4.51
C ARG A 65 -19.47 -8.56 3.91
N VAL A 66 -20.28 -9.58 4.19
CA VAL A 66 -20.09 -10.94 3.66
C VAL A 66 -20.32 -10.98 2.15
N LEU A 67 -21.35 -10.29 1.67
CA LEU A 67 -21.71 -10.20 0.27
C LEU A 67 -20.61 -9.51 -0.54
N SER A 68 -20.14 -8.35 -0.09
CA SER A 68 -19.11 -7.56 -0.79
C SER A 68 -17.80 -8.32 -0.94
N GLY A 69 -17.42 -9.13 0.05
CA GLY A 69 -16.23 -9.97 -0.01
C GLY A 69 -16.32 -11.20 -0.94
N LYS A 70 -17.49 -11.50 -1.54
CA LYS A 70 -17.69 -12.72 -2.33
C LYS A 70 -16.75 -12.83 -3.53
N TYR A 71 -16.56 -11.74 -4.26
CA TYR A 71 -15.67 -11.72 -5.42
C TYR A 71 -14.21 -12.00 -5.02
N SER A 72 -13.70 -11.31 -4.00
CA SER A 72 -12.35 -11.55 -3.47
C SER A 72 -12.17 -12.99 -2.99
N ARG A 73 -13.17 -13.58 -2.32
CA ARG A 73 -13.13 -14.98 -1.90
C ARG A 73 -13.09 -15.96 -3.07
N ALA A 74 -13.78 -15.66 -4.17
CA ALA A 74 -13.72 -16.48 -5.38
C ALA A 74 -12.31 -16.44 -6.00
N LEU A 75 -11.66 -15.27 -6.03
CA LEU A 75 -10.30 -15.13 -6.54
C LEU A 75 -9.26 -15.84 -5.66
N SER A 76 -9.41 -15.77 -4.34
CA SER A 76 -8.44 -16.37 -3.39
C SER A 76 -8.71 -17.84 -3.07
N GLY A 77 -9.83 -18.40 -3.54
CA GLY A 77 -10.28 -19.75 -3.15
C GLY A 77 -10.69 -19.86 -1.68
N THR A 78 -10.97 -18.75 -0.99
CA THR A 78 -11.35 -18.78 0.43
C THR A 78 -12.81 -19.23 0.57
N PRO A 79 -13.10 -20.35 1.27
CA PRO A 79 -14.42 -21.00 1.21
C PRO A 79 -15.52 -20.22 1.94
N GLN A 80 -15.16 -19.44 2.97
CA GLN A 80 -16.14 -18.73 3.80
C GLN A 80 -15.63 -17.34 4.19
N ALA A 81 -16.56 -16.45 4.51
CA ALA A 81 -16.20 -15.14 5.03
C ALA A 81 -15.51 -15.24 6.39
N MET A 82 -14.67 -14.25 6.68
CA MET A 82 -14.10 -14.06 8.01
C MET A 82 -15.22 -13.93 9.04
N ASP A 83 -15.07 -14.61 10.18
CA ASP A 83 -16.02 -14.50 11.28
C ASP A 83 -16.13 -13.05 11.77
N LYS A 84 -17.28 -12.73 12.36
CA LYS A 84 -17.61 -11.34 12.72
C LYS A 84 -16.61 -10.72 13.70
N LYS A 85 -16.09 -11.50 14.66
CA LYS A 85 -15.15 -10.98 15.66
C LYS A 85 -13.82 -10.62 15.02
N LYS A 86 -13.28 -11.52 14.18
CA LYS A 86 -12.04 -11.27 13.46
C LYS A 86 -12.19 -10.12 12.46
N ALA A 87 -13.34 -10.03 11.78
CA ALA A 87 -13.63 -8.92 10.87
C ALA A 87 -13.68 -7.57 11.60
N ALA A 88 -14.35 -7.49 12.76
CA ALA A 88 -14.39 -6.30 13.59
C ALA A 88 -12.99 -5.88 14.10
N PHE A 89 -12.14 -6.86 14.44
CA PHE A 89 -10.75 -6.58 14.81
C PHE A 89 -9.99 -5.91 13.67
N TYR A 90 -10.04 -6.45 12.45
CA TYR A 90 -9.33 -5.85 11.30
C TYR A 90 -9.91 -4.48 10.92
N LEU A 91 -11.23 -4.29 11.07
CA LEU A 91 -11.86 -2.99 10.86
C LEU A 91 -11.29 -1.93 11.82
N ALA A 92 -11.17 -2.25 13.11
CA ALA A 92 -10.56 -1.36 14.09
C ALA A 92 -9.05 -1.20 13.86
N GLN A 93 -8.36 -2.26 13.42
CA GLN A 93 -6.93 -2.23 13.17
C GLN A 93 -6.56 -1.27 12.02
N GLY A 94 -7.41 -1.09 11.01
CA GLY A 94 -7.13 -0.20 9.87
C GLY A 94 -6.61 1.18 10.28
N PRO A 95 -7.42 2.00 10.97
CA PRO A 95 -7.00 3.33 11.43
C PRO A 95 -6.09 3.31 12.68
N TYR A 96 -6.14 2.26 13.51
CA TYR A 96 -5.45 2.21 14.81
C TYR A 96 -4.26 1.23 14.85
N ASN A 97 -3.71 0.83 13.71
CA ASN A 97 -2.67 -0.21 13.64
C ASN A 97 -1.43 0.08 14.49
N GLN A 98 -0.93 1.33 14.49
CA GLN A 98 0.26 1.72 15.24
C GLN A 98 0.02 1.67 16.75
N ALA A 99 -1.12 2.19 17.21
CA ALA A 99 -1.46 2.18 18.64
C ALA A 99 -1.64 0.74 19.16
N LEU A 100 -2.37 -0.09 18.42
CA LEU A 100 -2.53 -1.51 18.75
C LEU A 100 -1.20 -2.27 18.71
N GLY A 101 -0.36 -1.98 17.73
CA GLY A 101 0.97 -2.58 17.58
C GLY A 101 1.91 -2.21 18.73
N LEU A 102 1.93 -0.94 19.14
CA LEU A 102 2.72 -0.45 20.26
C LEU A 102 2.28 -1.11 21.58
N TRP A 103 0.97 -1.16 21.83
CA TRP A 103 0.43 -1.87 22.99
C TRP A 103 0.83 -3.35 22.97
N TYR A 104 0.63 -4.03 21.84
CA TYR A 104 0.99 -5.44 21.70
C TYR A 104 2.48 -5.69 21.95
N ALA A 105 3.35 -4.82 21.42
CA ALA A 105 4.79 -4.91 21.64
C ALA A 105 5.13 -4.78 23.14
N GLY A 106 4.53 -3.82 23.85
CA GLY A 106 4.74 -3.66 25.29
C GLY A 106 4.29 -4.88 26.11
N GLU A 107 3.22 -5.54 25.70
CA GLU A 107 2.63 -6.68 26.42
C GLU A 107 3.25 -8.04 26.07
N LYS A 108 3.76 -8.19 24.84
CA LYS A 108 4.10 -9.51 24.26
C LYS A 108 5.49 -9.60 23.65
N PHE A 109 6.22 -8.49 23.50
CA PHE A 109 7.54 -8.50 22.88
C PHE A 109 8.62 -8.02 23.87
N SER A 110 9.47 -8.95 24.30
CA SER A 110 10.44 -8.66 25.36
C SER A 110 11.63 -7.84 24.83
N PRO A 111 12.26 -6.99 25.67
CA PRO A 111 13.48 -6.27 25.31
C PRO A 111 14.63 -7.18 24.87
N GLU A 112 14.74 -8.38 25.44
CA GLU A 112 15.77 -9.36 25.10
C GLU A 112 15.55 -9.93 23.69
N ALA A 113 14.29 -10.23 23.34
CA ALA A 113 13.94 -10.68 21.99
C ALA A 113 14.24 -9.58 20.95
N LYS A 114 13.98 -8.31 21.29
CA LYS A 114 14.37 -7.18 20.46
C LYS A 114 15.88 -7.12 20.24
N ALA A 115 16.67 -7.16 21.31
CA ALA A 115 18.12 -7.08 21.25
C ALA A 115 18.74 -8.24 20.45
N ASP A 116 18.22 -9.46 20.61
CA ASP A 116 18.66 -10.63 19.86
C ASP A 116 18.40 -10.49 18.35
N VAL A 117 17.20 -10.01 17.95
CA VAL A 117 16.89 -9.78 16.54
C VAL A 117 17.72 -8.64 15.96
N GLU A 118 17.94 -7.55 16.71
CA GLU A 118 18.81 -6.44 16.29
C GLU A 118 20.26 -6.91 16.04
N ALA A 119 20.80 -7.76 16.92
CA ALA A 119 22.13 -8.34 16.74
C ALA A 119 22.21 -9.25 15.50
N LYS A 120 21.16 -10.05 15.25
CA LYS A 120 21.07 -10.91 14.05
C LYS A 120 21.02 -10.07 12.78
N VAL A 121 20.23 -9.00 12.74
CA VAL A 121 20.15 -8.09 11.60
C VAL A 121 21.50 -7.43 11.33
N ALA A 122 22.17 -6.93 12.37
CA ALA A 122 23.52 -6.36 12.24
C ALA A 122 24.51 -7.37 11.64
N THR A 123 24.49 -8.60 12.14
CA THR A 123 25.32 -9.70 11.61
C THR A 123 25.02 -9.98 10.14
N MET A 124 23.74 -10.01 9.74
CA MET A 124 23.34 -10.23 8.35
C MET A 124 23.82 -9.09 7.43
N ILE A 125 23.74 -7.84 7.90
CA ILE A 125 24.25 -6.67 7.18
C ILE A 125 25.77 -6.79 6.96
N ASP A 126 26.53 -7.18 7.98
CA ASP A 126 27.99 -7.35 7.87
C ASP A 126 28.37 -8.46 6.90
N VAL A 127 27.68 -9.60 6.95
CA VAL A 127 27.86 -10.69 5.98
C VAL A 127 27.57 -10.19 4.56
N TYR A 128 26.53 -9.39 4.38
CA TYR A 128 26.18 -8.84 3.07
C TYR A 128 27.22 -7.83 2.56
N LYS A 129 27.77 -6.98 3.44
CA LYS A 129 28.91 -6.09 3.13
C LYS A 129 30.12 -6.88 2.69
N SER A 130 30.49 -7.93 3.42
CA SER A 130 31.60 -8.82 3.08
C SER A 130 31.43 -9.48 1.70
N ARG A 131 30.21 -9.92 1.38
CA ARG A 131 29.89 -10.47 0.05
C ARG A 131 29.99 -9.43 -1.06
N LEU A 132 29.51 -8.21 -0.83
CA LEU A 132 29.67 -7.13 -1.80
C LEU A 132 31.14 -6.80 -2.02
N GLN A 133 31.95 -6.75 -0.95
CA GLN A 133 33.39 -6.49 -1.02
C GLN A 133 34.15 -7.43 -1.96
N THR A 134 33.70 -8.67 -2.12
CA THR A 134 34.35 -9.69 -2.97
C THR A 134 33.59 -9.98 -4.27
N ALA A 135 32.48 -9.30 -4.55
CA ALA A 135 31.63 -9.54 -5.73
C ALA A 135 32.32 -9.11 -7.03
N ASP A 136 32.96 -10.06 -7.72
CA ASP A 136 33.70 -9.88 -8.98
C ASP A 136 32.84 -9.45 -10.19
N TRP A 137 31.54 -9.72 -10.14
CA TRP A 137 30.58 -9.31 -11.16
C TRP A 137 30.16 -7.83 -11.07
N LEU A 138 30.51 -7.13 -9.98
CA LEU A 138 30.26 -5.70 -9.81
C LEU A 138 31.51 -4.87 -10.08
N ALA A 139 31.35 -3.80 -10.85
CA ALA A 139 32.36 -2.75 -10.97
C ALA A 139 32.68 -2.16 -9.58
N PRO A 140 33.95 -1.80 -9.30
CA PRO A 140 34.37 -1.28 -7.99
C PRO A 140 33.51 -0.10 -7.49
N GLU A 141 33.21 0.87 -8.36
CA GLU A 141 32.41 2.05 -8.01
C GLU A 141 30.97 1.69 -7.60
N THR A 142 30.37 0.68 -8.24
CA THR A 142 29.02 0.20 -7.89
C THR A 142 29.05 -0.54 -6.56
N ARG A 143 30.11 -1.31 -6.30
CA ARG A 143 30.32 -2.03 -5.04
C ARG A 143 30.43 -1.06 -3.87
N GLU A 144 31.21 0.01 -4.01
CA GLU A 144 31.35 1.05 -2.98
C GLU A 144 29.99 1.70 -2.66
N LYS A 145 29.24 2.12 -3.68
CA LYS A 145 27.90 2.70 -3.50
C LYS A 145 26.92 1.72 -2.84
N ALA A 146 26.97 0.44 -3.20
CA ALA A 146 26.14 -0.59 -2.59
C ALA A 146 26.46 -0.78 -1.09
N ILE A 147 27.74 -0.73 -0.72
CA ILE A 147 28.17 -0.77 0.69
C ILE A 147 27.73 0.48 1.44
N THR A 148 27.82 1.67 0.83
CA THR A 148 27.33 2.92 1.44
C THR A 148 25.86 2.83 1.81
N LYS A 149 25.02 2.22 0.96
CA LYS A 149 23.59 2.00 1.24
C LYS A 149 23.31 1.10 2.45
N LEU A 150 24.29 0.33 2.91
CA LEU A 150 24.18 -0.57 4.06
C LEU A 150 24.74 0.02 5.36
N ASN A 151 25.21 1.27 5.33
CA ASN A 151 25.70 1.99 6.51
C ASN A 151 24.63 2.89 7.14
N VAL A 152 23.36 2.72 6.71
CA VAL A 152 22.20 3.49 7.19
C VAL A 152 21.53 2.74 8.34
#